data_AF-A0A9D8XA93-F1
#
_entry.id   AF-A0A9D8XA93-F1
#
_cell.length_a   1.000
_cell.length_b   1.000
_cell.length_c   1.000
_cell.angle_alpha   90.00
_cell.angle_beta   90.00
_cell.angle_gamma   90.00
#
_symmetry.space_group_name_H-M   'P 1'
#
loop_
_entity.id
_entity.type
_entity.pdbx_description
1 polymer ?
#
loop_
_entity_poly.entity_id
_entity_poly.type
_entity_poly.pdbx_seq_one_letter_code
_entity_poly.pdbx_strand_id
1 'polypeptide(L)'
;MICEDGWTENYHLNVPQTLADNGAEILFNLSCSPYSLGKNKKRNKLFSAQAKEAGVPLVYCNNVGIQNNGKNVFTYDGFSTAYNADGTVSASAEMYEDTILECTWDTEAGHFVGEGSIAALPQEPESIYKSLRYGTEKFLHQCGIKKMTIGLSGGIDSAITAAMYADILGAENVLLINLPSVYNSETTKNIAYNLAKNLGANYAVIPISHSCEHTEEQLTSTPITNMASGITFNLELSNIVKENIQARDRGARIIAAASAAFGGAFSCNSNKAEITVGYCTFYGDICGALAMIGDLWKHQVYALGRYMNEAIFKREVIPEEIFTIRPSAELASTQTVGTGGDPLIYEYHDYLLASFVENWHKTTPADILRWYKAGTLAQELGCSEEVIANAFPTPAEFIADLERWWKLFAGFSVAKRIQAPPIMSITKRAFGYDHREAQLTPYFSREYYKLKEELLK
;
A
#
# COMPACT_ATOMS: atom_id res chain seq x y z
N MET A 1 -6.16 -18.79 -26.87
CA MET A 1 -5.08 -17.95 -26.31
C MET A 1 -5.07 -18.13 -24.81
N ILE A 2 -3.89 -18.14 -24.18
CA ILE A 2 -3.76 -18.26 -22.73
C ILE A 2 -3.08 -17.01 -22.18
N CYS A 3 -3.83 -16.23 -21.40
CA CYS A 3 -3.37 -15.07 -20.65
C CYS A 3 -2.45 -14.14 -21.47
N GLU A 4 -1.13 -14.26 -21.26
CA GLU A 4 -0.10 -13.38 -21.81
C GLU A 4 0.00 -13.43 -23.34
N ASP A 5 -0.49 -14.50 -23.98
CA ASP A 5 -0.63 -14.60 -25.45
C ASP A 5 -1.43 -13.42 -26.06
N GLY A 6 -2.33 -12.84 -25.27
CA GLY A 6 -3.13 -11.68 -25.64
C GLY A 6 -2.41 -10.34 -25.51
N TRP A 7 -1.14 -10.27 -25.09
CA TRP A 7 -0.42 -9.01 -24.89
C TRP A 7 0.58 -8.78 -26.02
N THR A 8 0.06 -8.62 -27.25
CA THR A 8 0.84 -8.55 -28.50
C THR A 8 1.92 -7.45 -28.52
N GLU A 9 1.75 -6.40 -27.72
CA GLU A 9 2.76 -5.33 -27.55
C GLU A 9 4.09 -5.83 -26.94
N ASN A 10 4.07 -6.98 -26.26
CA ASN A 10 5.24 -7.55 -25.58
C ASN A 10 5.96 -8.64 -26.40
N TYR A 11 5.42 -9.03 -27.56
CA TYR A 11 5.90 -10.19 -28.33
C TYR A 11 6.09 -9.87 -29.81
N HIS A 12 7.02 -10.59 -30.44
CA HIS A 12 7.23 -10.50 -31.89
C HIS A 12 6.13 -11.18 -32.70
N LEU A 13 5.37 -12.10 -32.09
CA LEU A 13 4.29 -12.84 -32.74
C LEU A 13 2.94 -12.27 -32.33
N ASN A 14 2.13 -11.84 -33.30
CA ASN A 14 0.74 -11.48 -33.08
C ASN A 14 -0.12 -12.76 -33.08
N VAL A 15 -0.28 -13.38 -31.91
CA VAL A 15 -1.06 -14.62 -31.76
C VAL A 15 -2.53 -14.45 -32.19
N PRO A 16 -3.27 -13.40 -31.76
CA PRO A 16 -4.62 -13.14 -32.25
C PRO A 16 -4.73 -13.12 -33.79
N GLN A 17 -3.86 -12.35 -34.46
CA GLN A 17 -3.89 -12.24 -35.92
C GLN A 17 -3.54 -13.57 -36.58
N THR A 18 -2.53 -14.28 -36.06
CA THR A 18 -2.12 -15.58 -36.60
C THR A 18 -3.28 -16.59 -36.56
N LEU A 19 -4.06 -16.60 -35.48
CA LEU A 19 -5.24 -17.47 -35.37
C LEU A 19 -6.33 -17.06 -36.35
N ALA A 20 -6.60 -15.76 -36.50
CA ALA A 20 -7.56 -15.24 -37.46
C ALA A 20 -7.18 -15.59 -38.91
N ASP A 21 -5.91 -15.40 -39.30
CA ASP A 21 -5.38 -15.74 -40.63
C ASP A 21 -5.50 -17.25 -40.95
N ASN A 22 -5.61 -18.10 -39.93
CA ASN A 22 -5.80 -19.55 -40.05
C ASN A 22 -7.26 -19.99 -39.85
N GLY A 23 -8.23 -19.06 -39.93
CA GLY A 23 -9.66 -19.37 -39.98
C GLY A 23 -10.37 -19.41 -38.63
N ALA A 24 -9.82 -18.81 -37.58
CA ALA A 24 -10.55 -18.67 -36.31
C ALA A 24 -11.77 -17.76 -36.45
N GLU A 25 -12.94 -18.25 -36.05
CA GLU A 25 -14.21 -17.49 -36.06
C GLU A 25 -14.49 -16.79 -34.73
N ILE A 26 -13.92 -17.28 -33.63
CA ILE A 26 -14.00 -16.69 -32.29
C ILE A 26 -12.67 -16.91 -31.57
N LEU A 27 -12.16 -15.87 -30.91
CA LEU A 27 -10.96 -15.95 -30.07
C LEU A 27 -11.33 -16.07 -28.60
N PHE A 28 -10.81 -17.11 -27.93
CA PHE A 28 -10.91 -17.23 -26.46
C PHE A 28 -9.57 -16.92 -25.81
N ASN A 29 -9.56 -16.00 -24.85
CA ASN A 29 -8.45 -15.74 -23.94
C ASN A 29 -8.83 -16.19 -22.52
N LEU A 30 -8.21 -17.28 -22.07
CA LEU A 30 -8.36 -17.77 -20.70
C LEU A 30 -7.23 -17.19 -19.86
N SER A 31 -7.58 -16.47 -18.80
CA SER A 31 -6.64 -15.67 -18.01
C SER A 31 -6.67 -16.01 -16.52
N CYS A 32 -5.50 -15.91 -15.91
CA CYS A 32 -5.33 -15.74 -14.46
C CYS A 32 -4.57 -14.42 -14.24
N SER A 33 -5.21 -13.32 -14.60
CA SER A 33 -4.61 -11.99 -14.60
C SER A 33 -4.93 -11.28 -13.28
N PRO A 34 -3.92 -11.00 -12.44
CA PRO A 34 -4.16 -10.35 -11.15
C PRO A 34 -4.59 -8.89 -11.37
N TYR A 35 -5.39 -8.37 -10.46
CA TYR A 35 -5.75 -6.96 -10.42
C TYR A 35 -4.52 -6.08 -10.20
N SER A 36 -4.51 -4.93 -10.87
CA SER A 36 -3.72 -3.77 -10.46
C SER A 36 -4.48 -2.51 -10.87
N LEU A 37 -4.20 -1.37 -10.23
CA LEU A 37 -4.82 -0.10 -10.59
C LEU A 37 -4.73 0.18 -12.10
N GLY A 38 -5.86 0.61 -12.67
CA GLY A 38 -6.02 0.90 -14.10
C GLY A 38 -5.94 -0.30 -15.06
N LYS A 39 -5.73 -1.53 -14.58
CA LYS A 39 -5.51 -2.70 -15.46
C LYS A 39 -6.74 -3.06 -16.28
N ASN A 40 -7.95 -2.88 -15.75
CA ASN A 40 -9.20 -3.20 -16.48
C ASN A 40 -9.37 -2.29 -17.69
N LYS A 41 -9.09 -1.00 -17.52
CA LYS A 41 -9.06 -0.03 -18.62
C LYS A 41 -8.02 -0.44 -19.67
N LYS A 42 -6.83 -0.90 -19.25
CA LYS A 42 -5.80 -1.39 -20.18
C LYS A 42 -6.24 -2.67 -20.92
N ARG A 43 -6.81 -3.66 -20.21
CA ARG A 43 -7.34 -4.90 -20.78
C ARG A 43 -8.43 -4.62 -21.81
N ASN A 44 -9.42 -3.79 -21.46
CA ASN A 44 -10.51 -3.44 -22.38
C ASN A 44 -9.96 -2.75 -23.63
N LYS A 45 -9.03 -1.80 -23.49
CA LYS A 45 -8.41 -1.14 -24.65
C LYS A 45 -7.65 -2.14 -25.55
N LEU A 46 -6.88 -3.03 -24.95
CA LEU A 46 -6.07 -4.03 -25.65
C LEU A 46 -6.94 -5.02 -26.42
N PHE A 47 -7.88 -5.69 -25.75
CA PHE A 47 -8.70 -6.73 -26.35
C PHE A 47 -9.73 -6.18 -27.34
N SER A 48 -10.26 -4.98 -27.10
CA SER A 48 -11.09 -4.26 -28.07
C SER A 48 -10.31 -3.98 -29.36
N ALA A 49 -9.07 -3.48 -29.25
CA ALA A 49 -8.23 -3.21 -30.42
C ALA A 49 -7.87 -4.50 -31.17
N GLN A 50 -7.58 -5.58 -30.45
CA GLN A 50 -7.24 -6.87 -31.07
C GLN A 50 -8.40 -7.53 -31.78
N ALA A 51 -9.60 -7.52 -31.18
CA ALA A 51 -10.79 -8.03 -31.86
C ALA A 51 -11.04 -7.28 -33.17
N LYS A 52 -10.85 -5.95 -33.14
CA LYS A 52 -10.97 -5.08 -34.31
C LYS A 52 -9.90 -5.33 -35.38
N GLU A 53 -8.64 -5.47 -34.98
CA GLU A 53 -7.52 -5.69 -35.91
C GLU A 53 -7.61 -7.05 -36.59
N ALA A 54 -7.90 -8.09 -35.80
CA ALA A 54 -8.10 -9.44 -36.31
C ALA A 54 -9.38 -9.60 -37.14
N GLY A 55 -10.37 -8.72 -36.94
CA GLY A 55 -11.70 -8.84 -37.53
C GLY A 55 -12.47 -10.04 -36.97
N VAL A 56 -12.12 -10.51 -35.77
CA VAL A 56 -12.67 -11.71 -35.12
C VAL A 56 -13.11 -11.37 -33.70
N PRO A 57 -14.34 -11.75 -33.28
CA PRO A 57 -14.82 -11.56 -31.92
C PRO A 57 -13.94 -12.25 -30.88
N LEU A 58 -13.89 -11.68 -29.67
CA LEU A 58 -12.99 -12.13 -28.61
C LEU A 58 -13.72 -12.27 -27.28
N VAL A 59 -13.55 -13.41 -26.61
CA VAL A 59 -14.01 -13.65 -25.24
C VAL A 59 -12.82 -13.68 -24.29
N TYR A 60 -12.79 -12.73 -23.37
CA TYR A 60 -11.82 -12.67 -22.29
C TYR A 60 -12.45 -13.23 -21.02
N CYS A 61 -11.93 -14.36 -20.54
CA CYS A 61 -12.39 -14.99 -19.30
C CYS A 61 -11.26 -14.95 -18.27
N ASN A 62 -11.52 -14.39 -17.10
CA ASN A 62 -10.54 -14.26 -16.02
C ASN A 62 -11.08 -14.83 -14.71
N ASN A 63 -10.18 -15.33 -13.87
CA ASN A 63 -10.55 -15.85 -12.56
C ASN A 63 -10.94 -14.73 -11.58
N VAL A 64 -11.72 -15.11 -10.56
CA VAL A 64 -12.03 -14.30 -9.37
C VAL A 64 -11.47 -15.04 -8.16
N GLY A 65 -10.81 -14.32 -7.23
CA GLY A 65 -10.15 -14.99 -6.11
C GLY A 65 -8.93 -14.23 -5.59
N ILE A 66 -8.13 -14.91 -4.78
CA ILE A 66 -6.83 -14.41 -4.34
C ILE A 66 -5.73 -15.44 -4.60
N GLN A 67 -4.51 -14.95 -4.83
CA GLN A 67 -3.29 -15.76 -4.78
C GLN A 67 -2.41 -15.17 -3.69
N ASN A 68 -2.22 -15.94 -2.63
CA ASN A 68 -1.26 -15.63 -1.58
C ASN A 68 0.06 -16.34 -1.89
N ASN A 69 1.12 -15.58 -2.14
CA ASN A 69 2.46 -16.13 -2.37
C ASN A 69 3.36 -16.10 -1.11
N GLY A 70 2.75 -15.86 0.05
CA GLY A 70 3.41 -15.69 1.34
C GLY A 70 3.73 -14.23 1.66
N LYS A 71 4.21 -13.43 0.69
CA LYS A 71 4.60 -12.04 0.92
C LYS A 71 3.60 -11.01 0.38
N ASN A 72 2.88 -11.39 -0.66
CA ASN A 72 1.89 -10.60 -1.33
C ASN A 72 0.61 -11.42 -1.48
N VAL A 73 -0.51 -10.74 -1.28
CA VAL A 73 -1.84 -11.25 -1.56
C VAL A 73 -2.33 -10.50 -2.79
N PHE A 74 -2.38 -11.19 -3.92
CA PHE A 74 -2.94 -10.64 -5.16
C PHE A 74 -4.42 -10.98 -5.23
N THR A 75 -5.23 -10.00 -5.61
CA THR A 75 -6.63 -10.23 -5.95
C THR A 75 -6.75 -10.49 -7.45
N TYR A 76 -7.72 -11.30 -7.83
CA TYR A 76 -8.16 -11.48 -9.21
C TYR A 76 -9.59 -11.01 -9.27
N ASP A 77 -9.82 -10.01 -10.10
CA ASP A 77 -11.06 -9.26 -10.15
C ASP A 77 -12.08 -9.84 -11.13
N GLY A 78 -11.72 -10.90 -11.85
CA GLY A 78 -12.52 -11.38 -12.97
C GLY A 78 -12.56 -10.28 -14.02
N PHE A 79 -13.70 -9.60 -14.08
CA PHE A 79 -14.01 -8.59 -15.10
C PHE A 79 -13.88 -9.20 -16.51
N SER A 80 -14.44 -10.40 -16.64
CA SER A 80 -14.55 -11.12 -17.90
C SER A 80 -15.41 -10.32 -18.88
N THR A 81 -15.01 -10.29 -20.16
CA THR A 81 -15.61 -9.39 -21.15
C THR A 81 -15.68 -10.08 -22.51
N ALA A 82 -16.81 -9.92 -23.21
CA ALA A 82 -16.99 -10.31 -24.60
C ALA A 82 -16.92 -9.08 -25.52
N TYR A 83 -16.13 -9.19 -26.59
CA TYR A 83 -15.91 -8.15 -27.59
C TYR A 83 -16.35 -8.64 -28.97
N ASN A 84 -17.01 -7.78 -29.73
CA ASN A 84 -17.33 -8.01 -31.13
C ASN A 84 -16.13 -7.74 -32.04
N ALA A 85 -16.22 -8.22 -33.29
CA ALA A 85 -15.19 -8.04 -34.32
C ALA A 85 -14.89 -6.57 -34.67
N ASP A 86 -15.76 -5.62 -34.32
CA ASP A 86 -15.53 -4.19 -34.50
C ASP A 86 -14.84 -3.53 -33.28
N GLY A 87 -14.59 -4.32 -32.23
CA GLY A 87 -14.01 -3.91 -30.96
C GLY A 87 -15.02 -3.44 -29.92
N THR A 88 -16.33 -3.42 -30.21
CA THR A 88 -17.35 -3.04 -29.22
C THR A 88 -17.48 -4.09 -28.12
N VAL A 89 -17.74 -3.64 -26.89
CA VAL A 89 -18.03 -4.54 -25.76
C VAL A 89 -19.49 -4.98 -25.87
N SER A 90 -19.72 -6.29 -25.96
CA SER A 90 -21.05 -6.87 -26.01
C SER A 90 -21.61 -7.15 -24.60
N ALA A 91 -20.77 -7.67 -23.71
CA ALA A 91 -21.13 -7.91 -22.31
C ALA A 91 -19.88 -7.94 -21.41
N SER A 92 -20.03 -7.65 -20.12
CA SER A 92 -18.95 -7.81 -19.14
C SER A 92 -19.46 -8.13 -17.75
N ALA A 93 -18.72 -8.98 -17.03
CA ALA A 93 -18.99 -9.30 -15.63
C ALA A 93 -18.53 -8.15 -14.70
N GLU A 94 -19.20 -8.03 -13.55
CA GLU A 94 -18.79 -7.11 -12.48
C GLU A 94 -17.46 -7.54 -11.84
N MET A 95 -16.77 -6.59 -11.21
CA MET A 95 -15.54 -6.89 -10.49
C MET A 95 -15.82 -7.73 -9.24
N TYR A 96 -14.98 -8.74 -9.01
CA TYR A 96 -15.02 -9.60 -7.82
C TYR A 96 -16.31 -10.41 -7.62
N GLU A 97 -17.06 -10.62 -8.69
CA GLU A 97 -18.26 -11.46 -8.68
C GLU A 97 -17.97 -12.83 -9.29
N ASP A 98 -18.21 -13.90 -8.53
CA ASP A 98 -18.16 -15.28 -9.03
C ASP A 98 -19.44 -15.57 -9.81
N THR A 99 -19.38 -15.41 -11.13
CA THR A 99 -20.55 -15.43 -12.00
C THR A 99 -20.25 -16.10 -13.35
N ILE A 100 -21.32 -16.53 -14.02
CA ILE A 100 -21.28 -17.00 -15.41
C ILE A 100 -21.77 -15.86 -16.29
N LEU A 101 -20.88 -15.33 -17.13
CA LEU A 101 -21.25 -14.34 -18.13
C LEU A 101 -21.82 -15.06 -19.37
N GLU A 102 -23.12 -14.95 -19.57
CA GLU A 102 -23.81 -15.53 -20.73
C GLU A 102 -23.82 -14.53 -21.90
N CYS A 103 -23.51 -15.02 -23.10
CA CYS A 103 -23.55 -14.26 -24.35
C CYS A 103 -24.08 -15.18 -25.46
N THR A 104 -24.94 -14.64 -26.33
CA THR A 104 -25.49 -15.38 -27.47
C THR A 104 -24.68 -15.08 -28.72
N TRP A 105 -24.26 -16.10 -29.46
CA TRP A 105 -23.59 -15.94 -30.75
C TRP A 105 -24.62 -15.97 -31.88
N ASP A 106 -24.73 -14.87 -32.63
CA ASP A 106 -25.51 -14.82 -33.86
C ASP A 106 -24.64 -15.36 -35.01
N THR A 107 -24.97 -16.58 -35.46
CA THR A 107 -24.23 -17.25 -36.54
C THR A 107 -24.42 -16.60 -37.91
N GLU A 108 -25.50 -15.85 -38.13
CA GLU A 108 -25.75 -15.16 -39.40
C GLU A 108 -25.05 -13.81 -39.43
N ALA A 109 -25.13 -13.06 -38.32
CA ALA A 109 -24.53 -11.73 -38.21
C ALA A 109 -23.03 -11.76 -37.84
N GLY A 110 -22.52 -12.89 -37.32
CA GLY A 110 -21.12 -13.04 -36.93
C GLY A 110 -20.73 -12.17 -35.73
N HIS A 111 -21.66 -11.94 -34.78
CA HIS A 111 -21.40 -11.14 -33.59
C HIS A 111 -22.00 -11.74 -32.32
N PHE A 112 -21.54 -11.25 -31.17
CA PHE A 112 -22.19 -11.53 -29.88
C PHE A 112 -23.35 -10.56 -29.65
N VAL A 113 -24.51 -11.12 -29.34
CA VAL A 113 -25.64 -10.41 -28.75
C VAL A 113 -25.55 -10.59 -27.24
N GLY A 114 -25.17 -9.51 -26.55
CA GLY A 114 -25.12 -9.47 -25.10
C GLY A 114 -26.53 -9.34 -24.54
N GLU A 115 -26.93 -10.28 -23.68
CA GLU A 115 -28.16 -10.15 -22.87
C GLU A 115 -27.88 -9.51 -21.50
N GLY A 116 -26.60 -9.35 -21.13
CA GLY A 116 -26.14 -8.80 -19.86
C GLY A 116 -25.84 -7.30 -19.88
N SER A 117 -25.77 -6.69 -18.70
CA SER A 117 -25.32 -5.31 -18.54
C SER A 117 -23.81 -5.18 -18.76
N ILE A 118 -23.38 -4.06 -19.34
CA ILE A 118 -21.96 -3.69 -19.39
C ILE A 118 -21.57 -3.10 -18.02
N ALA A 119 -20.79 -3.85 -17.26
CA ALA A 119 -20.25 -3.43 -15.97
C ALA A 119 -19.51 -2.08 -16.05
N ALA A 120 -19.77 -1.20 -15.10
CA ALA A 120 -19.08 0.08 -15.02
C ALA A 120 -17.62 -0.12 -14.60
N LEU A 121 -16.70 0.66 -15.18
CA LEU A 121 -15.30 0.69 -14.75
C LEU A 121 -15.17 1.58 -13.49
N PRO A 122 -15.00 1.02 -12.28
CA PRO A 122 -14.86 1.84 -11.08
C PRO A 122 -13.59 2.69 -11.18
N GLN A 123 -13.70 3.92 -10.71
CA GLN A 123 -12.55 4.83 -10.58
C GLN A 123 -11.98 4.77 -9.17
N GLU A 124 -10.79 5.33 -8.99
CA GLU A 124 -10.29 5.58 -7.64
C GLU A 124 -11.17 6.63 -6.94
N PRO A 125 -11.49 6.46 -5.64
CA PRO A 125 -11.01 5.41 -4.72
C PRO A 125 -11.89 4.15 -4.65
N GLU A 126 -13.03 4.07 -5.36
CA GLU A 126 -13.93 2.91 -5.35
C GLU A 126 -13.23 1.60 -5.74
N SER A 127 -12.40 1.62 -6.79
CA SER A 127 -11.68 0.42 -7.25
C SER A 127 -10.70 -0.11 -6.20
N ILE A 128 -10.07 0.79 -5.43
CA ILE A 128 -9.19 0.45 -4.31
C ILE A 128 -10.00 -0.21 -3.20
N TYR A 129 -11.10 0.41 -2.81
CA TYR A 129 -11.99 -0.14 -1.78
C TYR A 129 -12.46 -1.55 -2.14
N LYS A 130 -13.03 -1.74 -3.34
CA LYS A 130 -13.50 -3.05 -3.82
C LYS A 130 -12.40 -4.10 -3.75
N SER A 131 -11.18 -3.76 -4.19
CA SER A 131 -10.03 -4.66 -4.15
C SER A 131 -9.59 -5.02 -2.74
N LEU A 132 -9.37 -4.02 -1.88
CA LEU A 132 -8.93 -4.25 -0.51
C LEU A 132 -9.96 -5.01 0.31
N ARG A 133 -11.25 -4.68 0.16
CA ARG A 133 -12.34 -5.36 0.85
C ARG A 133 -12.39 -6.83 0.45
N TYR A 134 -12.49 -7.12 -0.85
CA TYR A 134 -12.56 -8.49 -1.35
C TYR A 134 -11.30 -9.30 -0.99
N GLY A 135 -10.12 -8.74 -1.23
CA GLY A 135 -8.85 -9.41 -0.96
C GLY A 135 -8.65 -9.72 0.52
N THR A 136 -8.96 -8.75 1.38
CA THR A 136 -8.81 -8.91 2.83
C THR A 136 -9.83 -9.91 3.37
N GLU A 137 -11.09 -9.83 2.94
CA GLU A 137 -12.13 -10.81 3.32
C GLU A 137 -11.69 -12.25 2.98
N LYS A 138 -11.24 -12.49 1.74
CA LYS A 138 -10.75 -13.80 1.31
C LYS A 138 -9.50 -14.24 2.07
N PHE A 139 -8.57 -13.33 2.34
CA PHE A 139 -7.36 -13.63 3.12
C PHE A 139 -7.71 -14.05 4.56
N LEU A 140 -8.56 -13.27 5.24
CA LEU A 140 -9.01 -13.58 6.60
C LEU A 140 -9.72 -14.93 6.65
N HIS A 141 -10.61 -15.19 5.69
CA HIS A 141 -11.28 -16.49 5.56
C HIS A 141 -10.28 -17.65 5.35
N GLN A 142 -9.30 -17.49 4.45
CA GLN A 142 -8.26 -18.50 4.19
C GLN A 142 -7.42 -18.79 5.44
N CYS A 143 -7.16 -17.78 6.26
CA CYS A 143 -6.41 -17.91 7.52
C CYS A 143 -7.29 -18.29 8.73
N GLY A 144 -8.61 -18.40 8.57
CA GLY A 144 -9.54 -18.66 9.68
C GLY A 144 -9.63 -17.51 10.70
N ILE A 145 -9.21 -16.30 10.33
CA ILE A 145 -9.21 -15.12 11.21
C ILE A 145 -10.61 -14.50 11.18
N LYS A 146 -11.27 -14.48 12.34
CA LYS A 146 -12.62 -13.92 12.49
C LYS A 146 -12.67 -12.62 13.29
N LYS A 147 -11.56 -12.23 13.91
CA LYS A 147 -11.44 -11.06 14.79
C LYS A 147 -10.12 -10.37 14.57
N MET A 148 -10.13 -9.04 14.62
CA MET A 148 -8.95 -8.21 14.41
C MET A 148 -8.76 -7.20 15.54
N THR A 149 -7.52 -7.07 15.98
CA THR A 149 -7.08 -6.06 16.94
C THR A 149 -6.24 -5.00 16.23
N ILE A 150 -6.53 -3.72 16.46
CA ILE A 150 -5.86 -2.61 15.80
C ILE A 150 -5.37 -1.63 16.88
N GLY A 151 -4.08 -1.29 16.80
CA GLY A 151 -3.54 -0.15 17.55
C GLY A 151 -4.04 1.15 16.94
N LEU A 152 -4.79 1.93 17.73
CA LEU A 152 -5.43 3.16 17.27
C LEU A 152 -4.64 4.39 17.76
N SER A 153 -3.85 4.98 16.87
CA SER A 153 -2.98 6.13 17.19
C SER A 153 -3.70 7.48 17.09
N GLY A 154 -4.88 7.52 16.48
CA GLY A 154 -5.54 8.78 16.08
C GLY A 154 -5.06 9.32 14.73
N GLY A 155 -4.13 8.62 14.06
CA GLY A 155 -3.71 8.92 12.70
C GLY A 155 -4.52 8.19 11.63
N ILE A 156 -4.47 8.71 10.41
CA ILE A 156 -5.25 8.24 9.25
C ILE A 156 -5.06 6.75 8.96
N ASP A 157 -3.84 6.21 9.00
CA ASP A 157 -3.60 4.82 8.56
C ASP A 157 -4.29 3.80 9.47
N SER A 158 -4.21 4.02 10.79
CA SER A 158 -4.93 3.21 11.78
C SER A 158 -6.44 3.37 11.68
N ALA A 159 -6.92 4.57 11.31
CA ALA A 159 -8.34 4.85 11.17
C ALA A 159 -8.98 4.14 9.98
N ILE A 160 -8.33 4.21 8.82
CA ILE A 160 -8.74 3.46 7.62
C ILE A 160 -8.70 1.97 7.87
N THR A 161 -7.64 1.50 8.52
CA THR A 161 -7.50 0.08 8.83
C THR A 161 -8.62 -0.41 9.76
N ALA A 162 -8.93 0.35 10.81
CA ALA A 162 -10.04 0.05 11.72
C ALA A 162 -11.40 0.04 11.01
N ALA A 163 -11.66 1.05 10.17
CA ALA A 163 -12.91 1.17 9.44
C ALA A 163 -13.11 0.03 8.43
N MET A 164 -12.06 -0.33 7.68
CA MET A 164 -12.09 -1.45 6.73
C MET A 164 -12.34 -2.80 7.43
N TYR A 165 -11.67 -3.06 8.56
CA TYR A 165 -11.92 -4.31 9.30
C TYR A 165 -13.33 -4.34 9.90
N ALA A 166 -13.88 -3.20 10.33
CA ALA A 166 -15.26 -3.13 10.81
C ALA A 166 -16.28 -3.39 9.69
N ASP A 167 -16.03 -2.89 8.47
CA ASP A 167 -16.86 -3.21 7.29
C ASP A 167 -16.82 -4.71 6.93
N ILE A 168 -15.64 -5.31 7.00
CA ILE A 168 -15.42 -6.71 6.58
C ILE A 168 -15.93 -7.71 7.65
N LEU A 169 -15.64 -7.47 8.93
CA LEU A 169 -15.87 -8.44 10.00
C LEU A 169 -17.08 -8.12 10.88
N GLY A 170 -17.65 -6.91 10.77
CA GLY A 170 -18.55 -6.36 11.77
C GLY A 170 -17.80 -5.73 12.95
N ALA A 171 -18.34 -4.65 13.48
CA ALA A 171 -17.68 -3.85 14.52
C ALA A 171 -17.44 -4.64 15.83
N GLU A 172 -18.30 -5.60 16.15
CA GLU A 172 -18.20 -6.47 17.32
C GLU A 172 -16.99 -7.42 17.28
N ASN A 173 -16.46 -7.69 16.08
CA ASN A 173 -15.28 -8.53 15.85
C ASN A 173 -13.98 -7.72 15.74
N VAL A 174 -14.06 -6.41 16.01
CA VAL A 174 -12.92 -5.49 15.98
C VAL A 174 -12.63 -4.98 17.39
N LEU A 175 -11.36 -5.08 17.80
CA LEU A 175 -10.84 -4.53 19.05
C LEU A 175 -9.86 -3.40 18.75
N LEU A 176 -10.22 -2.18 19.13
CA LEU A 176 -9.42 -0.98 18.96
C LEU A 176 -8.74 -0.64 20.29
N ILE A 177 -7.42 -0.51 20.28
CA ILE A 177 -6.63 -0.22 21.49
C ILE A 177 -5.86 1.08 21.30
N ASN A 178 -6.17 2.09 22.11
CA ASN A 178 -5.35 3.29 22.22
C ASN A 178 -4.25 3.05 23.28
N LEU A 179 -3.00 3.32 22.92
CA LEU A 179 -1.81 2.95 23.71
C LEU A 179 -0.96 4.18 24.06
N PRO A 180 -1.45 5.08 24.93
CA PRO A 180 -0.79 6.34 25.17
C PRO A 180 0.48 6.16 26.02
N SER A 181 1.50 6.95 25.71
CA SER A 181 2.62 7.24 26.60
C SER A 181 2.47 8.67 27.15
N VAL A 182 3.50 9.16 27.85
CA VAL A 182 3.54 10.53 28.39
C VAL A 182 3.53 11.62 27.30
N TYR A 183 3.78 11.25 26.04
CA TYR A 183 3.88 12.19 24.92
C TYR A 183 2.57 12.37 24.14
N ASN A 184 1.57 11.49 24.33
CA ASN A 184 0.32 11.54 23.58
C ASN A 184 -0.60 12.66 24.06
N SER A 185 -1.02 13.52 23.13
CA SER A 185 -1.95 14.62 23.41
C SER A 185 -3.38 14.13 23.73
N GLU A 186 -4.14 14.98 24.42
CA GLU A 186 -5.56 14.71 24.67
C GLU A 186 -6.36 14.69 23.35
N THR A 187 -5.91 15.47 22.37
CA THR A 187 -6.48 15.53 21.02
C THR A 187 -6.47 14.17 20.32
N THR A 188 -5.32 13.49 20.25
CA THR A 188 -5.22 12.18 19.57
C THR A 188 -5.98 11.08 20.29
N LYS A 189 -6.04 11.14 21.63
CA LYS A 189 -6.89 10.25 22.44
C LYS A 189 -8.37 10.43 22.12
N ASN A 190 -8.85 11.66 22.09
CA ASN A 190 -10.25 11.98 21.77
C ASN A 190 -10.63 11.57 20.35
N ILE A 191 -9.75 11.81 19.38
CA ILE A 191 -9.94 11.39 17.99
C ILE A 191 -10.10 9.86 17.90
N ALA A 192 -9.21 9.11 18.55
CA ALA A 192 -9.27 7.65 18.59
C ALA A 192 -10.56 7.14 19.26
N TYR A 193 -10.96 7.75 20.37
CA TYR A 193 -12.21 7.42 21.05
C TYR A 193 -13.44 7.69 20.16
N ASN A 194 -13.50 8.85 19.51
CA ASN A 194 -14.62 9.24 18.65
C ASN A 194 -14.73 8.30 17.45
N LEU A 195 -13.63 7.96 16.80
CA LEU A 195 -13.61 6.95 15.74
C LEU A 195 -14.18 5.61 16.22
N ALA A 196 -13.70 5.10 17.36
CA ALA A 196 -14.15 3.82 17.90
C ALA A 196 -15.66 3.84 18.24
N LYS A 197 -16.12 4.93 18.86
CA LYS A 197 -17.53 5.18 19.16
C LYS A 197 -18.38 5.24 17.88
N ASN A 198 -17.92 5.95 16.86
CA ASN A 198 -18.63 6.08 15.60
C ASN A 198 -18.72 4.75 14.85
N LEU A 199 -17.68 3.92 14.90
CA LEU A 199 -17.68 2.56 14.36
C LEU A 199 -18.60 1.61 15.14
N GLY A 200 -18.78 1.85 16.45
CA GLY A 200 -19.44 0.89 17.34
C GLY A 200 -18.57 -0.32 17.66
N ALA A 201 -17.24 -0.18 17.56
CA ALA A 201 -16.28 -1.27 17.79
C ALA A 201 -15.88 -1.38 19.27
N ASN A 202 -15.32 -2.53 19.67
CA ASN A 202 -14.76 -2.66 21.02
C ASN A 202 -13.57 -1.71 21.18
N TYR A 203 -13.49 -1.00 22.29
CA TYR A 203 -12.45 0.00 22.54
C TYR A 203 -11.84 -0.13 23.93
N ALA A 204 -10.52 -0.03 24.02
CA ALA A 204 -9.79 0.01 25.28
C ALA A 204 -8.66 1.04 25.22
N VAL A 205 -8.32 1.61 26.38
CA VAL A 205 -7.12 2.43 26.57
C VAL A 205 -6.16 1.66 27.47
N ILE A 206 -4.98 1.36 26.95
CA ILE A 206 -3.94 0.61 27.69
C ILE A 206 -2.63 1.41 27.64
N PRO A 207 -2.36 2.27 28.65
CA PRO A 207 -1.13 3.05 28.69
C PRO A 207 0.12 2.18 28.74
N ILE A 208 1.20 2.63 28.09
CA ILE A 208 2.46 1.89 28.02
C ILE A 208 3.58 2.46 28.91
N SER A 209 3.38 3.65 29.49
CA SER A 209 4.44 4.40 30.19
C SER A 209 5.22 3.57 31.20
N HIS A 210 4.52 2.88 32.11
CA HIS A 210 5.18 2.07 33.14
C HIS A 210 6.03 0.92 32.59
N SER A 211 5.61 0.30 31.49
CA SER A 211 6.36 -0.80 30.88
C SER A 211 7.59 -0.28 30.13
N CYS A 212 7.47 0.87 29.48
CA CYS A 212 8.60 1.55 28.86
C CYS A 212 9.63 1.96 29.92
N GLU A 213 9.19 2.61 31.01
CA GLU A 213 10.03 2.99 32.15
C GLU A 213 10.74 1.79 32.76
N HIS A 214 10.01 0.68 32.98
CA HIS A 214 10.60 -0.53 33.53
C HIS A 214 11.65 -1.14 32.59
N THR A 215 11.39 -1.14 31.28
CA THR A 215 12.35 -1.63 30.27
C THR A 215 13.61 -0.76 30.26
N GLU A 216 13.45 0.57 30.34
CA GLU A 216 14.58 1.50 30.44
C GLU A 216 15.40 1.26 31.71
N GLU A 217 14.75 1.11 32.86
CA GLU A 217 15.40 0.79 34.14
C GLU A 217 16.16 -0.53 34.07
N GLN A 218 15.55 -1.61 33.56
CA GLN A 218 16.20 -2.91 33.43
C GLN A 218 17.49 -2.83 32.59
N LEU A 219 17.45 -2.13 31.46
CA LEU A 219 18.61 -2.01 30.56
C LEU A 219 19.72 -1.13 31.15
N THR A 220 19.36 -0.05 31.82
CA THR A 220 20.31 0.94 32.34
C THR A 220 20.89 0.57 33.70
N SER A 221 20.17 -0.20 34.52
CA SER A 221 20.63 -0.62 35.85
C SER A 221 21.39 -1.95 35.85
N THR A 222 21.21 -2.78 34.82
CA THR A 222 21.87 -4.10 34.75
C THR A 222 23.34 -3.95 34.33
N PRO A 223 24.32 -4.40 35.15
CA PRO A 223 25.72 -4.38 34.77
C PRO A 223 26.01 -5.43 33.69
N ILE A 224 26.75 -5.04 32.65
CA ILE A 224 27.23 -5.91 31.58
C ILE A 224 28.74 -6.04 31.71
N THR A 225 29.21 -7.28 31.87
CA THR A 225 30.64 -7.58 31.98
C THR A 225 31.16 -8.19 30.68
N ASN A 226 32.19 -7.58 30.09
CA ASN A 226 32.94 -8.22 29.01
C ASN A 226 33.75 -9.38 29.60
N MET A 227 33.42 -10.60 29.22
CA MET A 227 34.02 -11.81 29.82
C MET A 227 35.51 -11.99 29.51
N ALA A 228 36.04 -11.32 28.48
CA ALA A 228 37.47 -11.39 28.12
C ALA A 228 38.31 -10.35 28.87
N SER A 229 37.81 -9.12 29.02
CA SER A 229 38.55 -8.02 29.68
C SER A 229 38.20 -7.84 31.16
N GLY A 230 37.08 -8.39 31.63
CA GLY A 230 36.52 -8.16 32.97
C GLY A 230 35.91 -6.77 33.17
N ILE A 231 35.94 -5.91 32.15
CA ILE A 231 35.38 -4.55 32.23
C ILE A 231 33.87 -4.65 32.34
N THR A 232 33.31 -3.97 33.34
CA THR A 232 31.86 -3.85 33.55
C THR A 232 31.37 -2.46 33.20
N PHE A 233 30.26 -2.37 32.48
CA PHE A 233 29.61 -1.13 32.07
C PHE A 233 28.09 -1.30 32.06
N ASN A 234 27.36 -0.18 32.00
CA ASN A 234 25.90 -0.16 31.86
C ASN A 234 25.53 0.44 30.50
N LEU A 235 24.36 0.07 29.98
CA LEU A 235 23.88 0.63 28.71
C LEU A 235 23.37 2.05 28.91
N GLU A 236 23.69 2.93 27.97
CA GLU A 236 23.07 4.25 27.84
C GLU A 236 22.03 4.20 26.71
N LEU A 237 20.84 4.73 26.97
CA LEU A 237 19.74 4.73 26.01
C LEU A 237 19.58 6.11 25.37
N SER A 238 19.79 6.18 24.06
CA SER A 238 19.50 7.38 23.28
C SER A 238 17.99 7.56 23.07
N ASN A 239 17.56 8.77 22.69
CA ASN A 239 16.14 9.07 22.46
C ASN A 239 15.50 8.12 21.44
N ILE A 240 16.17 7.84 20.32
CA ILE A 240 15.64 6.90 19.31
C ILE A 240 15.48 5.47 19.84
N VAL A 241 16.31 5.05 20.80
CA VAL A 241 16.15 3.74 21.45
C VAL A 241 14.90 3.73 22.32
N LYS A 242 14.64 4.81 23.08
CA LYS A 242 13.43 4.97 23.89
C LYS A 242 12.16 5.03 23.05
N GLU A 243 12.18 5.76 21.92
CA GLU A 243 11.09 5.78 20.93
C GLU A 243 10.80 4.38 20.38
N ASN A 244 11.85 3.61 20.06
CA ASN A 244 11.71 2.24 19.59
C ASN A 244 11.20 1.26 20.68
N ILE A 245 11.53 1.49 21.96
CA ILE A 245 10.95 0.74 23.08
C ILE A 245 9.43 0.96 23.11
N GLN A 246 8.97 2.21 23.04
CA GLN A 246 7.54 2.53 22.99
C GLN A 246 6.84 1.81 21.82
N ALA A 247 7.40 1.84 20.62
CA ALA A 247 6.81 1.17 19.46
C ALA A 247 6.68 -0.35 19.65
N ARG A 248 7.70 -1.02 20.21
CA ARG A 248 7.67 -2.48 20.49
C ARG A 248 6.69 -2.85 21.59
N ASP A 249 6.57 -2.01 22.61
CA ASP A 249 5.61 -2.19 23.69
C ASP A 249 4.16 -2.09 23.20
N ARG A 250 3.90 -1.23 22.21
CA ARG A 250 2.59 -1.16 21.54
C ARG A 250 2.33 -2.42 20.73
N GLY A 251 3.17 -2.68 19.72
CA GLY A 251 2.96 -3.74 18.74
C GLY A 251 3.17 -5.14 19.28
N ALA A 252 4.43 -5.52 19.50
CA ALA A 252 4.80 -6.89 19.87
C ALA A 252 4.36 -7.32 21.27
N ARG A 253 4.11 -6.39 22.19
CA ARG A 253 3.65 -6.72 23.56
C ARG A 253 2.15 -6.59 23.72
N ILE A 254 1.60 -5.37 23.79
CA ILE A 254 0.19 -5.19 24.17
C ILE A 254 -0.76 -5.62 23.06
N ILE A 255 -0.59 -5.12 21.83
CA ILE A 255 -1.52 -5.42 20.72
C ILE A 255 -1.49 -6.93 20.43
N ALA A 256 -0.29 -7.52 20.35
CA ALA A 256 -0.15 -8.96 20.14
C ALA A 256 -0.84 -9.77 21.26
N ALA A 257 -0.58 -9.48 22.53
CA ALA A 257 -1.19 -10.20 23.66
C ALA A 257 -2.72 -10.02 23.69
N ALA A 258 -3.20 -8.79 23.47
CA ALA A 258 -4.63 -8.50 23.44
C ALA A 258 -5.33 -9.23 22.29
N SER A 259 -4.70 -9.31 21.11
CA SER A 259 -5.25 -10.05 19.97
C SER A 259 -5.40 -11.54 20.24
N ALA A 260 -4.39 -12.15 20.90
CA ALA A 260 -4.44 -13.54 21.31
C ALA A 260 -5.55 -13.77 22.34
N ALA A 261 -5.70 -12.87 23.32
CA ALA A 261 -6.75 -12.95 24.33
C ALA A 261 -8.17 -12.73 23.75
N PHE A 262 -8.31 -11.87 22.74
CA PHE A 262 -9.58 -11.62 22.05
C PHE A 262 -9.98 -12.77 21.10
N GLY A 263 -9.03 -13.65 20.77
CA GLY A 263 -9.21 -14.80 19.89
C GLY A 263 -9.10 -14.44 18.41
N GLY A 264 -8.20 -13.52 18.07
CA GLY A 264 -8.01 -13.02 16.71
C GLY A 264 -6.54 -12.77 16.35
N ALA A 265 -6.34 -11.99 15.29
CA ALA A 265 -5.03 -11.50 14.89
C ALA A 265 -4.97 -9.97 15.05
N PHE A 266 -3.83 -9.36 14.74
CA PHE A 266 -3.67 -7.91 14.78
C PHE A 266 -3.14 -7.33 13.47
N SER A 267 -3.47 -6.07 13.20
CA SER A 267 -3.15 -5.42 11.94
C SER A 267 -1.75 -4.80 11.91
N CYS A 268 -1.18 -4.72 10.71
CA CYS A 268 -0.12 -3.78 10.40
C CYS A 268 -0.75 -2.59 9.66
N ASN A 269 -0.54 -1.39 10.17
CA ASN A 269 -1.18 -0.18 9.67
C ASN A 269 -0.27 0.63 8.74
N SER A 270 0.90 0.10 8.36
CA SER A 270 1.85 0.86 7.54
C SER A 270 1.34 1.02 6.10
N ASN A 271 1.52 2.22 5.54
CA ASN A 271 1.25 2.52 4.13
C ASN A 271 2.49 2.27 3.25
N LYS A 272 2.33 2.43 1.94
CA LYS A 272 3.40 2.15 0.97
C LYS A 272 4.61 3.07 1.11
N ALA A 273 4.41 4.35 1.43
CA ALA A 273 5.52 5.29 1.62
C ALA A 273 6.40 4.86 2.81
N GLU A 274 5.79 4.59 3.96
CA GLU A 274 6.48 4.13 5.17
C GLU A 274 7.23 2.82 4.94
N ILE A 275 6.58 1.84 4.29
CA ILE A 275 7.21 0.55 3.97
C ILE A 275 8.38 0.76 3.00
N THR A 276 8.23 1.62 1.97
CA THR A 276 9.26 1.88 0.96
C THR A 276 10.59 2.27 1.59
N VAL A 277 10.56 3.19 2.56
CA VAL A 277 11.78 3.68 3.22
C VAL A 277 12.04 3.01 4.56
N GLY A 278 11.22 2.02 4.95
CA GLY A 278 11.27 1.36 6.25
C GLY A 278 11.23 2.37 7.40
N TYR A 279 10.38 3.39 7.26
CA TYR A 279 10.11 4.40 8.28
C TYR A 279 9.18 3.80 9.35
N CYS A 280 9.76 2.87 10.11
CA CYS A 280 9.08 2.05 11.11
C CYS A 280 10.10 1.42 12.07
N THR A 281 9.62 0.89 13.18
CA THR A 281 10.38 0.13 14.17
C THR A 281 10.21 -1.38 13.94
N PHE A 282 11.32 -2.11 13.84
CA PHE A 282 11.28 -3.58 13.84
C PHE A 282 10.50 -4.13 15.03
N TYR A 283 9.52 -4.98 14.73
CA TYR A 283 8.64 -5.62 15.71
C TYR A 283 7.83 -4.61 16.56
N GLY A 284 7.71 -3.36 16.08
CA GLY A 284 6.87 -2.33 16.66
C GLY A 284 5.61 -2.12 15.84
N ASP A 285 5.58 -1.04 15.08
CA ASP A 285 4.48 -0.64 14.19
C ASP A 285 4.40 -1.46 12.89
N ILE A 286 5.52 -2.01 12.40
CA ILE A 286 5.52 -2.83 11.17
C ILE A 286 5.00 -4.27 11.37
N CYS A 287 4.71 -4.73 12.60
CA CYS A 287 4.22 -6.10 12.80
C CYS A 287 2.69 -6.20 12.61
N GLY A 288 2.22 -7.42 12.31
CA GLY A 288 0.80 -7.71 12.09
C GLY A 288 0.60 -8.99 11.29
N ALA A 289 -0.66 -9.37 11.05
CA ALA A 289 -1.01 -10.50 10.19
C ALA A 289 -1.09 -10.11 8.71
N LEU A 290 -1.46 -8.87 8.42
CA LEU A 290 -1.60 -8.32 7.08
C LEU A 290 -1.38 -6.81 7.11
N ALA A 291 -0.54 -6.29 6.21
CA ALA A 291 -0.44 -4.87 5.88
C ALA A 291 -1.44 -4.55 4.75
N MET A 292 -2.72 -4.42 5.12
CA MET A 292 -3.82 -4.26 4.18
C MET A 292 -3.66 -3.02 3.29
N ILE A 293 -3.23 -1.90 3.86
CA ILE A 293 -2.98 -0.65 3.13
C ILE A 293 -1.51 -0.48 2.73
N GLY A 294 -0.69 -1.53 2.87
CA GLY A 294 0.76 -1.48 2.65
C GLY A 294 1.19 -1.22 1.21
N ASP A 295 0.26 -1.30 0.25
CA ASP A 295 0.50 -0.94 -1.15
C ASP A 295 -0.30 0.31 -1.59
N LEU A 296 -0.78 1.11 -0.64
CA LEU A 296 -1.38 2.43 -0.91
C LEU A 296 -0.42 3.56 -0.58
N TRP A 297 -0.27 4.51 -1.50
CA TRP A 297 0.35 5.80 -1.22
C TRP A 297 -0.50 6.63 -0.27
N LYS A 298 0.10 7.57 0.46
CA LYS A 298 -0.61 8.31 1.51
C LYS A 298 -1.81 9.06 0.95
N HIS A 299 -1.68 9.73 -0.20
CA HIS A 299 -2.82 10.41 -0.83
C HIS A 299 -4.00 9.45 -1.14
N GLN A 300 -3.73 8.19 -1.47
CA GLN A 300 -4.76 7.17 -1.68
C GLN A 300 -5.41 6.72 -0.36
N VAL A 301 -4.64 6.66 0.73
CA VAL A 301 -5.17 6.39 2.08
C VAL A 301 -6.17 7.48 2.50
N TYR A 302 -5.83 8.77 2.28
CA TYR A 302 -6.75 9.88 2.53
C TYR A 302 -8.01 9.82 1.66
N ALA A 303 -7.85 9.60 0.34
CA ALA A 303 -8.97 9.48 -0.58
C ALA A 303 -9.90 8.32 -0.22
N LEU A 304 -9.35 7.17 0.17
CA LEU A 304 -10.11 6.02 0.63
C LEU A 304 -10.94 6.35 1.88
N GLY A 305 -10.38 7.12 2.83
CA GLY A 305 -11.11 7.51 4.04
C GLY A 305 -12.34 8.35 3.78
N ARG A 306 -12.21 9.34 2.89
CA ARG A 306 -13.35 10.17 2.49
C ARG A 306 -14.42 9.33 1.81
N TYR A 307 -14.01 8.45 0.91
CA TYR A 307 -14.91 7.51 0.24
C TYR A 307 -15.63 6.56 1.20
N MET A 308 -14.93 6.05 2.22
CA MET A 308 -15.57 5.21 3.23
C MET A 308 -16.67 5.95 4.00
N ASN A 309 -16.43 7.18 4.44
CA ASN A 309 -17.47 7.99 5.07
C ASN A 309 -18.66 8.26 4.14
N GLU A 310 -18.39 8.67 2.90
CA GLU A 310 -19.40 9.13 1.95
C GLU A 310 -20.21 7.99 1.31
N ALA A 311 -19.53 6.99 0.77
CA ALA A 311 -20.15 5.96 -0.06
C ALA A 311 -20.49 4.68 0.71
N ILE A 312 -19.66 4.30 1.69
CA ILE A 312 -19.78 3.02 2.41
C ILE A 312 -20.63 3.16 3.66
N PHE A 313 -20.18 3.98 4.62
CA PHE A 313 -20.90 4.20 5.86
C PHE A 313 -22.04 5.20 5.74
N LYS A 314 -22.00 6.08 4.72
CA LYS A 314 -22.98 7.16 4.47
C LYS A 314 -23.20 8.07 5.67
N ARG A 315 -22.15 8.23 6.48
CA ARG A 315 -22.08 9.06 7.68
C ARG A 315 -20.62 9.25 8.07
N GLU A 316 -20.36 10.25 8.89
CA GLU A 316 -19.02 10.44 9.46
C GLU A 316 -18.71 9.31 10.46
N VAL A 317 -17.86 8.38 10.02
CA VAL A 317 -17.30 7.33 10.87
C VAL A 317 -15.88 7.69 11.25
N ILE A 318 -15.10 8.13 10.27
CA ILE A 318 -13.75 8.67 10.43
C ILE A 318 -13.89 10.19 10.68
N PRO A 319 -13.53 10.71 11.87
CA PRO A 319 -13.66 12.15 12.18
C PRO A 319 -12.87 13.05 11.22
N GLU A 320 -13.40 14.24 10.89
CA GLU A 320 -12.76 15.19 9.95
C GLU A 320 -11.36 15.64 10.44
N GLU A 321 -11.15 15.66 11.75
CA GLU A 321 -9.85 15.99 12.35
C GLU A 321 -8.74 15.05 11.87
N ILE A 322 -9.04 13.78 11.57
CA ILE A 322 -8.05 12.82 11.06
C ILE A 322 -7.54 13.24 9.67
N PHE A 323 -8.37 13.90 8.86
CA PHE A 323 -8.00 14.33 7.52
C PHE A 323 -7.23 15.65 7.49
N THR A 324 -7.43 16.50 8.50
CA THR A 324 -6.90 17.87 8.53
C THR A 324 -5.69 18.02 9.44
N ILE A 325 -5.53 17.14 10.42
CA ILE A 325 -4.41 17.19 11.36
C ILE A 325 -3.11 16.76 10.68
N ARG A 326 -2.03 17.50 10.94
CA ARG A 326 -0.70 17.11 10.46
C ARG A 326 -0.27 15.81 11.15
N PRO A 327 0.11 14.75 10.40
CA PRO A 327 0.57 13.50 10.98
C PRO A 327 1.79 13.70 11.89
N SER A 328 1.78 13.08 13.06
CA SER A 328 2.90 13.03 14.00
C SER A 328 2.91 11.70 14.76
N ALA A 329 4.11 11.19 15.07
CA ALA A 329 4.27 9.93 15.79
C ALA A 329 4.09 10.06 17.32
N GLU A 330 4.17 11.28 17.87
CA GLU A 330 4.06 11.57 19.32
C GLU A 330 4.92 10.63 20.19
N LEU A 331 6.18 10.35 19.78
CA LEU A 331 7.11 9.48 20.55
C LEU A 331 8.10 10.28 21.40
N ALA A 332 8.22 11.59 21.14
CA ALA A 332 9.09 12.52 21.84
C ALA A 332 8.43 13.91 21.96
N SER A 333 8.92 14.74 22.89
CA SER A 333 8.38 16.09 23.14
C SER A 333 8.47 17.06 21.97
N THR A 334 9.33 16.76 20.98
CA THR A 334 9.48 17.54 19.74
C THR A 334 8.51 17.10 18.64
N GLN A 335 7.79 16.00 18.82
CA GLN A 335 6.86 15.40 17.86
C GLN A 335 5.40 15.66 18.27
N THR A 336 5.06 16.92 18.55
CA THR A 336 3.71 17.29 18.97
C THR A 336 2.81 17.51 17.76
N VAL A 337 1.55 17.08 17.85
CA VAL A 337 0.52 17.40 16.88
C VAL A 337 0.44 18.92 16.63
N GLY A 338 0.49 19.32 15.36
CA GLY A 338 0.38 20.72 14.92
C GLY A 338 1.69 21.52 14.87
N THR A 339 2.73 21.15 15.65
CA THR A 339 4.04 21.84 15.65
C THR A 339 5.20 20.95 15.22
N GLY A 340 5.12 19.65 15.47
CA GLY A 340 5.97 18.62 14.89
C GLY A 340 5.32 17.95 13.67
N GLY A 341 6.03 17.02 13.03
CA GLY A 341 5.47 16.24 11.93
C GLY A 341 6.32 15.05 11.54
N ASP A 342 5.71 14.13 10.80
CA ASP A 342 6.42 13.10 10.05
C ASP A 342 7.54 13.76 9.20
N PRO A 343 8.76 13.21 9.15
CA PRO A 343 9.77 13.66 8.20
C PRO A 343 9.34 13.50 6.73
N LEU A 344 8.32 12.69 6.44
CA LEU A 344 7.74 12.57 5.11
C LEU A 344 6.84 13.78 4.77
N ILE A 345 7.14 14.41 3.64
CA ILE A 345 6.32 15.40 2.94
C ILE A 345 5.52 14.64 1.87
N TYR A 346 4.40 14.05 2.26
CA TYR A 346 3.66 13.09 1.42
C TYR A 346 3.28 13.61 0.02
N GLU A 347 2.99 14.92 -0.11
CA GLU A 347 2.69 15.58 -1.39
C GLU A 347 3.85 15.54 -2.41
N TYR A 348 5.07 15.26 -1.94
CA TYR A 348 6.27 15.07 -2.75
C TYR A 348 6.81 13.63 -2.64
N HIS A 349 6.93 13.10 -1.43
CA HIS A 349 7.57 11.80 -1.18
C HIS A 349 6.76 10.62 -1.71
N ASP A 350 5.43 10.67 -1.77
CA ASP A 350 4.65 9.62 -2.45
C ASP A 350 5.14 9.46 -3.90
N TYR A 351 5.31 10.57 -4.62
CA TYR A 351 5.72 10.59 -6.03
C TYR A 351 7.20 10.27 -6.23
N LEU A 352 8.08 10.81 -5.37
CA LEU A 352 9.50 10.47 -5.40
C LEU A 352 9.70 8.97 -5.22
N LEU A 353 9.08 8.39 -4.19
CA LEU A 353 9.22 6.98 -3.86
C LEU A 353 8.53 6.08 -4.91
N ALA A 354 7.41 6.51 -5.47
CA ALA A 354 6.80 5.84 -6.62
C ALA A 354 7.76 5.78 -7.81
N SER A 355 8.54 6.84 -8.10
CA SER A 355 9.50 6.83 -9.21
C SER A 355 10.62 5.78 -9.04
N PHE A 356 11.02 5.48 -7.79
CA PHE A 356 12.01 4.44 -7.50
C PHE A 356 11.44 3.03 -7.64
N VAL A 357 10.15 2.88 -7.32
CA VAL A 357 9.52 1.57 -7.15
C VAL A 357 8.75 1.16 -8.38
N GLU A 358 7.85 2.00 -8.91
CA GLU A 358 6.76 1.62 -9.81
C GLU A 358 7.12 1.62 -11.29
N ASN A 359 8.07 2.47 -11.68
CA ASN A 359 8.48 2.62 -13.08
C ASN A 359 9.17 1.34 -13.61
N TRP A 360 8.92 1.03 -14.89
CA TRP A 360 9.62 -0.06 -15.57
C TRP A 360 11.12 0.23 -15.68
N HIS A 361 11.44 1.46 -16.10
CA HIS A 361 12.78 2.03 -16.00
C HIS A 361 12.90 2.72 -14.65
N LYS A 362 13.44 1.98 -13.67
CA LYS A 362 13.61 2.49 -12.30
C LYS A 362 14.43 3.76 -12.30
N THR A 363 13.89 4.82 -11.72
CA THR A 363 14.54 6.12 -11.63
C THR A 363 15.69 6.08 -10.62
N THR A 364 16.86 6.54 -11.02
CA THR A 364 18.03 6.65 -10.14
C THR A 364 18.17 8.05 -9.56
N PRO A 365 18.96 8.25 -8.47
CA PRO A 365 19.27 9.59 -7.98
C PRO A 365 19.88 10.51 -9.05
N ALA A 366 20.65 9.94 -10.01
CA ALA A 366 21.20 10.73 -11.11
C ALA A 366 20.11 11.26 -12.04
N ASP A 367 19.09 10.45 -12.35
CA ASP A 367 17.95 10.88 -13.16
C ASP A 367 17.18 12.01 -12.46
N ILE A 368 16.95 11.88 -11.15
CA ILE A 368 16.32 12.92 -10.33
C ILE A 368 17.11 14.23 -10.38
N LEU A 369 18.44 14.20 -10.21
CA LEU A 369 19.28 15.40 -10.32
C LEU A 369 19.29 15.98 -11.73
N ARG A 370 19.16 15.14 -12.77
CA ARG A 370 19.05 15.58 -14.16
C ARG A 370 17.77 16.39 -14.37
N TRP A 371 16.65 15.88 -13.88
CA TRP A 371 15.35 16.57 -13.95
C TRP A 371 15.34 17.84 -13.10
N TYR A 372 15.92 17.81 -11.90
CA TYR A 372 16.07 19.00 -11.06
C TYR A 372 16.87 20.09 -11.77
N LYS A 373 18.03 19.74 -12.34
CA LYS A 373 18.88 20.67 -13.10
C LYS A 373 18.19 21.23 -14.34
N ALA A 374 17.35 20.43 -15.01
CA ALA A 374 16.60 20.84 -16.19
C ALA A 374 15.35 21.67 -15.86
N GLY A 375 14.97 21.78 -14.58
CA GLY A 375 13.71 22.43 -14.18
C GLY A 375 12.47 21.62 -14.53
N THR A 376 12.58 20.31 -14.77
CA THR A 376 11.46 19.44 -15.18
C THR A 376 11.02 18.45 -14.10
N LEU A 377 11.62 18.51 -12.90
CA LEU A 377 11.38 17.53 -11.83
C LEU A 377 9.91 17.33 -11.48
N ALA A 378 9.17 18.42 -11.29
CA ALA A 378 7.75 18.36 -10.90
C ALA A 378 6.92 17.61 -11.95
N GLN A 379 7.15 17.91 -13.23
CA GLN A 379 6.49 17.25 -14.36
C GLN A 379 6.83 15.76 -14.44
N GLU A 380 8.10 15.40 -14.27
CA GLU A 380 8.57 14.01 -14.37
C GLU A 380 8.09 13.14 -13.19
N LEU A 381 7.97 13.74 -11.99
CA LEU A 381 7.41 13.07 -10.82
C LEU A 381 5.87 13.07 -10.81
N GLY A 382 5.23 14.03 -11.47
CA GLY A 382 3.78 14.22 -11.40
C GLY A 382 3.30 14.90 -10.12
N CYS A 383 4.10 15.81 -9.56
CA CYS A 383 3.75 16.61 -8.38
C CYS A 383 3.85 18.12 -8.67
N SER A 384 3.47 18.97 -7.71
CA SER A 384 3.47 20.44 -7.88
C SER A 384 4.88 21.03 -7.71
N GLU A 385 5.24 21.97 -8.59
CA GLU A 385 6.46 22.78 -8.43
C GLU A 385 6.48 23.54 -7.11
N GLU A 386 5.32 24.05 -6.66
CA GLU A 386 5.19 24.79 -5.42
C GLU A 386 5.54 23.93 -4.20
N VAL A 387 5.12 22.66 -4.19
CA VAL A 387 5.42 21.72 -3.08
C VAL A 387 6.93 21.50 -2.98
N ILE A 388 7.61 21.31 -4.11
CA ILE A 388 9.07 21.12 -4.14
C ILE A 388 9.79 22.39 -3.68
N ALA A 389 9.40 23.55 -4.21
CA ALA A 389 10.04 24.83 -3.88
C ALA A 389 9.86 25.21 -2.40
N ASN A 390 8.67 24.95 -1.83
CA ASN A 390 8.39 25.19 -0.42
C ASN A 390 9.14 24.22 0.50
N ALA A 391 9.29 22.96 0.07
CA ALA A 391 9.99 21.94 0.83
C ALA A 391 11.51 22.13 0.82
N PHE A 392 12.07 22.58 -0.31
CA PHE A 392 13.51 22.64 -0.53
C PHE A 392 13.94 23.98 -1.17
N PRO A 393 14.14 25.03 -0.35
CA PRO A 393 14.58 26.34 -0.83
C PRO A 393 15.94 26.35 -1.52
N THR A 394 16.80 25.37 -1.21
CA THR A 394 18.16 25.28 -1.77
C THR A 394 18.43 23.92 -2.41
N PRO A 395 19.29 23.85 -3.44
CA PRO A 395 19.75 22.57 -4.00
C PRO A 395 20.38 21.65 -2.94
N ALA A 396 21.04 22.22 -1.94
CA ALA A 396 21.66 21.46 -0.86
C ALA A 396 20.62 20.72 0.00
N GLU A 397 19.50 21.37 0.33
CA GLU A 397 18.40 20.76 1.08
C GLU A 397 17.72 19.66 0.27
N PHE A 398 17.45 19.91 -1.01
CA PHE A 398 16.90 18.91 -1.93
C PHE A 398 17.79 17.67 -2.05
N ILE A 399 19.10 17.87 -2.25
CA ILE A 399 20.07 16.77 -2.36
C ILE A 399 20.17 15.99 -1.05
N ALA A 400 20.13 16.68 0.10
CA ALA A 400 20.17 16.03 1.40
C ALA A 400 18.93 15.13 1.64
N ASP A 401 17.75 15.59 1.24
CA ASP A 401 16.51 14.82 1.29
C ASP A 401 16.57 13.60 0.36
N LEU A 402 16.93 13.79 -0.91
CA LEU A 402 17.10 12.71 -1.88
C LEU A 402 18.08 11.63 -1.37
N GLU A 403 19.23 12.04 -0.83
CA GLU A 403 20.20 11.10 -0.28
C GLU A 403 19.67 10.35 0.94
N ARG A 404 18.94 11.03 1.83
CA ARG A 404 18.34 10.41 3.00
C ARG A 404 17.40 9.29 2.59
N TRP A 405 16.45 9.57 1.70
CA TRP A 405 15.45 8.59 1.30
C TRP A 405 16.03 7.49 0.42
N TRP A 406 16.98 7.80 -0.46
CA TRP A 406 17.67 6.77 -1.23
C TRP A 406 18.49 5.83 -0.35
N LYS A 407 19.21 6.35 0.65
CA LYS A 407 19.97 5.53 1.61
C LYS A 407 19.07 4.63 2.44
N LEU A 408 17.88 5.11 2.81
CA LEU A 408 16.88 4.28 3.48
C LEU A 408 16.33 3.23 2.52
N PHE A 409 15.79 3.65 1.36
CA PHE A 409 15.23 2.76 0.34
C PHE A 409 16.21 1.65 -0.04
N ALA A 410 17.41 1.97 -0.49
CA ALA A 410 18.38 0.99 -0.99
C ALA A 410 19.26 0.34 0.09
N GLY A 411 19.14 0.77 1.35
CA GLY A 411 20.00 0.34 2.45
C GLY A 411 19.32 -0.62 3.42
N PHE A 412 19.57 -0.43 4.72
CA PHE A 412 19.11 -1.35 5.76
C PHE A 412 17.59 -1.50 5.85
N SER A 413 16.80 -0.54 5.36
CA SER A 413 15.33 -0.67 5.35
C SER A 413 14.83 -1.82 4.47
N VAL A 414 15.66 -2.34 3.54
CA VAL A 414 15.39 -3.61 2.84
C VAL A 414 15.11 -4.73 3.85
N ALA A 415 15.90 -4.82 4.94
CA ALA A 415 15.70 -5.83 5.98
C ALA A 415 14.34 -5.69 6.68
N LYS A 416 13.85 -4.47 6.86
CA LYS A 416 12.53 -4.19 7.43
C LYS A 416 11.42 -4.63 6.49
N ARG A 417 11.53 -4.27 5.21
CA ARG A 417 10.57 -4.69 4.17
C ARG A 417 10.49 -6.20 4.05
N ILE A 418 11.61 -6.90 4.11
CA ILE A 418 11.64 -8.39 4.07
C ILE A 418 10.79 -8.97 5.20
N GLN A 419 10.92 -8.44 6.41
CA GLN A 419 10.26 -8.98 7.61
C GLN A 419 8.87 -8.38 7.88
N ALA A 420 8.41 -7.44 7.07
CA ALA A 420 7.04 -6.95 7.12
C ALA A 420 6.04 -8.11 6.89
N PRO A 421 4.80 -8.02 7.40
CA PRO A 421 3.78 -9.00 7.08
C PRO A 421 3.43 -9.04 5.59
N PRO A 422 2.61 -10.01 5.15
CA PRO A 422 2.07 -10.00 3.81
C PRO A 422 1.37 -8.68 3.49
N ILE A 423 1.49 -8.22 2.25
CA ILE A 423 0.89 -6.96 1.77
C ILE A 423 -0.25 -7.30 0.80
N MET A 424 -1.37 -6.58 0.89
CA MET A 424 -2.42 -6.63 -0.13
C MET A 424 -1.97 -5.85 -1.36
N SER A 425 -1.79 -6.52 -2.50
CA SER A 425 -1.27 -5.89 -3.72
C SER A 425 -2.36 -5.11 -4.46
N ILE A 426 -2.07 -3.86 -4.80
CA ILE A 426 -2.98 -2.95 -5.51
C ILE A 426 -2.30 -2.34 -6.75
N THR A 427 -1.03 -2.05 -6.64
CA THR A 427 -0.18 -1.56 -7.70
C THR A 427 0.47 -2.72 -8.47
N LYS A 428 1.11 -2.42 -9.60
CA LYS A 428 1.88 -3.43 -10.35
C LYS A 428 3.12 -3.91 -9.59
N ARG A 429 3.56 -3.15 -8.58
CA ARG A 429 4.85 -3.28 -7.91
C ARG A 429 4.67 -3.09 -6.41
N ALA A 430 4.09 -4.11 -5.80
CA ALA A 430 3.98 -4.26 -4.35
C ALA A 430 5.27 -4.87 -3.80
N PHE A 431 5.74 -4.35 -2.66
CA PHE A 431 6.96 -4.86 -2.03
C PHE A 431 6.89 -6.36 -1.74
N GLY A 432 8.01 -7.05 -2.00
CA GLY A 432 8.19 -8.46 -1.68
C GLY A 432 8.16 -9.43 -2.85
N TYR A 433 7.50 -9.09 -3.96
CA TYR A 433 7.49 -9.92 -5.17
C TYR A 433 8.31 -9.31 -6.31
N ASP A 434 8.12 -8.02 -6.61
CA ASP A 434 8.69 -7.37 -7.80
C ASP A 434 10.07 -6.72 -7.55
N HIS A 435 10.33 -6.35 -6.29
CA HIS A 435 11.61 -5.86 -5.77
C HIS A 435 12.18 -6.88 -4.77
N ARG A 436 12.68 -8.00 -5.30
CA ARG A 436 13.52 -8.93 -4.52
C ARG A 436 14.87 -8.29 -4.28
N GLU A 437 14.96 -7.50 -3.23
CA GLU A 437 16.14 -6.69 -2.92
C GLU A 437 17.13 -7.46 -2.05
N ALA A 438 18.40 -7.36 -2.42
CA ALA A 438 19.48 -7.81 -1.56
C ALA A 438 19.76 -6.73 -0.50
N GLN A 439 20.12 -7.17 0.71
CA GLN A 439 20.56 -6.27 1.78
C GLN A 439 21.98 -5.78 1.46
N LEU A 440 22.08 -4.69 0.69
CA LEU A 440 23.33 -4.13 0.20
C LEU A 440 23.54 -2.71 0.74
N THR A 441 24.77 -2.22 0.59
CA THR A 441 25.08 -0.81 0.81
C THR A 441 24.45 0.04 -0.30
N PRO A 442 23.82 1.19 0.01
CA PRO A 442 23.31 2.11 -1.00
C PRO A 442 24.39 2.51 -2.00
N TYR A 443 24.06 2.48 -3.29
CA TYR A 443 24.95 2.85 -4.38
C TYR A 443 24.52 4.18 -5.02
N PHE A 444 25.51 5.02 -5.36
CA PHE A 444 25.33 6.23 -6.15
C PHE A 444 26.27 6.19 -7.35
N SER A 445 25.78 6.57 -8.52
CA SER A 445 26.56 6.53 -9.76
C SER A 445 27.61 7.64 -9.82
N ARG A 446 28.63 7.49 -10.68
CA ARG A 446 29.60 8.58 -10.96
C ARG A 446 28.92 9.84 -11.50
N GLU A 447 27.89 9.65 -12.32
CA GLU A 447 27.08 10.75 -12.86
C GLU A 447 26.39 11.54 -11.74
N TYR A 448 25.81 10.84 -10.75
CA TYR A 448 25.19 11.47 -9.59
C TYR A 448 26.17 12.44 -8.88
N TYR A 449 27.40 11.99 -8.60
CA TYR A 449 28.39 12.84 -7.92
C TYR A 449 28.75 14.07 -8.75
N LYS A 450 28.90 13.93 -10.07
CA LYS A 450 29.16 15.06 -10.97
C LYS A 450 28.00 16.07 -10.94
N LEU A 451 26.75 15.60 -11.07
CA LEU A 451 25.58 16.47 -11.04
C LEU A 451 25.42 17.18 -9.68
N LYS A 452 25.68 16.47 -8.59
CA LYS A 452 25.70 17.04 -7.24
C LYS A 452 26.72 18.17 -7.12
N GLU A 453 27.96 17.95 -7.56
CA GLU A 453 28.99 19.00 -7.54
C GLU A 453 28.63 20.22 -8.41
N GLU A 454 27.94 20.01 -9.52
CA GLU A 454 27.48 21.11 -10.38
C GLU A 454 26.34 21.92 -9.75
N LEU A 455 25.41 21.27 -9.05
CA LEU A 455 24.25 21.91 -8.42
C LEU A 455 24.58 22.62 -7.10
N LEU A 456 25.70 22.26 -6.46
CA LEU A 456 26.16 22.87 -5.20
C LEU A 456 27.14 24.03 -5.40
N LYS A 457 27.49 24.37 -6.65
CA LYS A 457 28.25 25.57 -7.02
C LYS A 457 27.31 26.71 -7.29
#